data_AF-A0A2H6IFH8-F1
#
_entry.id   AF-A0A2H6IFH8-F1
#
_cell.length_a   1.000
_cell.length_b   1.000
_cell.length_c   1.000
_cell.angle_alpha   90.00
_cell.angle_beta   90.00
_cell.angle_gamma   90.00
#
_symmetry.space_group_name_H-M   'P 1'
#
loop_
_entity.id
_entity.type
_entity.pdbx_description
1 polymer ?
#
loop_
_entity_poly.entity_id
_entity_poly.type
_entity_poly.pdbx_seq_one_letter_code
_entity_poly.pdbx_strand_id
1 'polypeptide(L)'
;MFIAAITGTDRLHHYLWAALDDASHPQHEFFISFYQELDRFIGAFYEKIDSEIPFIMLSDHGFTTIKKEVYLNVYLKEKGYLRFNKKEPESFEALDRESKAFVLDPSRVYIHLKDKFARGCVEKNSYEDLRNAIREDLLLLKIDGESVIKDVFFKEELYNGECFPEAPDIVVLSAEGYDLKGSIRKNELIGSGGPFTGGHTRGDATFYINRPASCDAPDIIDAGVTVLKLVDINTDGLDGNPLV
;
A
#
# COMPACT_ATOMS: atom_id res chain seq x y z
N MET A 1 -25.06 -12.29 8.30
CA MET A 1 -23.81 -12.05 7.55
C MET A 1 -22.74 -13.00 8.05
N PHE A 2 -22.03 -13.67 7.15
CA PHE A 2 -20.85 -14.49 7.45
C PHE A 2 -19.67 -13.91 6.68
N ILE A 3 -18.51 -13.76 7.34
CA ILE A 3 -17.29 -13.21 6.74
C ILE A 3 -16.14 -14.15 7.07
N ALA A 4 -15.36 -14.50 6.07
CA ALA A 4 -14.10 -15.22 6.21
C ALA A 4 -12.99 -14.45 5.50
N ALA A 5 -11.83 -14.31 6.15
CA ALA A 5 -10.65 -13.70 5.56
C ALA A 5 -9.58 -14.78 5.36
N ILE A 6 -9.13 -14.95 4.11
CA ILE A 6 -8.13 -15.96 3.74
C ILE A 6 -6.80 -15.25 3.57
N THR A 7 -5.97 -15.26 4.61
CA THR A 7 -4.68 -14.57 4.62
C THR A 7 -3.53 -15.38 4.01
N GLY A 8 -3.80 -16.63 3.60
CA GLY A 8 -2.78 -17.53 3.08
C GLY A 8 -2.25 -17.10 1.71
N THR A 9 -3.10 -16.48 0.88
CA THR A 9 -2.76 -15.95 -0.45
C THR A 9 -1.70 -14.86 -0.38
N ASP A 10 -1.83 -13.90 0.53
CA ASP A 10 -0.87 -12.81 0.73
C ASP A 10 0.54 -13.35 1.08
N ARG A 11 0.62 -14.26 2.05
CA ARG A 11 1.90 -14.89 2.42
C ARG A 11 2.47 -15.73 1.28
N LEU A 12 1.63 -16.51 0.61
CA LEU A 12 2.06 -17.32 -0.54
C LEU A 12 2.67 -16.42 -1.61
N HIS A 13 2.00 -15.33 -1.95
CA HIS A 13 2.49 -14.37 -2.94
C HIS A 13 3.78 -13.69 -2.49
N HIS A 14 3.86 -13.21 -1.25
CA HIS A 14 5.09 -12.59 -0.77
C HIS A 14 6.31 -13.49 -0.91
N TYR A 15 6.23 -14.77 -0.53
CA TYR A 15 7.39 -15.66 -0.56
C TYR A 15 7.59 -16.41 -1.87
N LEU A 16 6.51 -16.75 -2.59
CA LEU A 16 6.52 -17.66 -3.73
C LEU A 16 5.95 -17.05 -5.02
N TRP A 17 5.85 -15.73 -5.15
CA TRP A 17 5.49 -15.11 -6.44
C TRP A 17 6.41 -15.54 -7.58
N ALA A 18 7.71 -15.66 -7.33
CA ALA A 18 8.64 -16.19 -8.33
C ALA A 18 8.27 -17.61 -8.81
N ALA A 19 7.60 -18.40 -7.96
CA ALA A 19 7.11 -19.72 -8.34
C ALA A 19 5.86 -19.63 -9.23
N LEU A 20 5.11 -18.53 -9.23
CA LEU A 20 4.03 -18.28 -10.18
C LEU A 20 4.60 -17.85 -11.55
N ASP A 21 5.60 -16.96 -11.55
CA ASP A 21 6.21 -16.42 -12.76
C ASP A 21 7.04 -17.47 -13.54
N ASP A 22 7.63 -18.45 -12.84
CA ASP A 22 8.48 -19.49 -13.41
C ASP A 22 7.93 -20.91 -13.14
N ALA A 23 7.40 -21.55 -14.19
CA ALA A 23 6.88 -22.91 -14.11
C ALA A 23 7.95 -23.98 -13.80
N SER A 24 9.23 -23.67 -13.97
CA SER A 24 10.34 -24.58 -13.62
C SER A 24 10.76 -24.47 -12.14
N HIS A 25 10.21 -23.50 -11.41
CA HIS A 25 10.52 -23.28 -10.00
C HIS A 25 10.13 -24.51 -9.16
N PRO A 26 10.96 -24.99 -8.22
CA PRO A 26 10.67 -26.21 -7.46
C PRO A 26 9.37 -26.18 -6.65
N GLN A 27 8.89 -24.98 -6.30
CA GLN A 27 7.63 -24.75 -5.60
C GLN A 27 6.45 -24.35 -6.51
N HIS A 28 6.58 -24.37 -7.84
CA HIS A 28 5.49 -24.00 -8.76
C HIS A 28 4.23 -24.86 -8.52
N GLU A 29 4.39 -26.18 -8.51
CA GLU A 29 3.28 -27.11 -8.25
C GLU A 29 2.64 -26.90 -6.88
N PHE A 30 3.44 -26.56 -5.86
CA PHE A 30 2.91 -26.22 -4.54
C PHE A 30 2.04 -24.95 -4.60
N PHE A 31 2.52 -23.89 -5.26
CA PHE A 31 1.78 -22.65 -5.45
C PHE A 31 0.43 -22.91 -6.15
N ILE A 32 0.44 -23.65 -7.27
CA ILE A 32 -0.76 -23.96 -8.03
C ILE A 32 -1.72 -24.84 -7.20
N SER A 33 -1.21 -25.86 -6.51
CA SER A 33 -2.04 -26.74 -5.67
C SER A 33 -2.73 -25.99 -4.51
N PHE A 34 -2.10 -24.95 -3.96
CA PHE A 34 -2.72 -24.07 -2.97
C PHE A 34 -3.95 -23.37 -3.56
N TYR A 35 -3.84 -22.81 -4.76
CA TYR A 35 -4.96 -22.15 -5.43
C TYR A 35 -6.07 -23.12 -5.83
N GLN A 36 -5.73 -24.34 -6.23
CA GLN A 36 -6.72 -25.39 -6.49
C GLN A 36 -7.47 -25.79 -5.22
N GLU A 37 -6.80 -25.84 -4.07
CA GLU A 37 -7.46 -26.11 -2.79
C GLU A 37 -8.32 -24.93 -2.33
N LEU A 38 -7.84 -23.71 -2.55
CA LEU A 38 -8.60 -22.50 -2.30
C LEU A 38 -9.88 -22.43 -3.14
N ASP A 39 -9.80 -22.76 -4.43
CA ASP A 39 -10.93 -22.84 -5.34
C ASP A 39 -11.96 -23.88 -4.87
N ARG A 40 -11.51 -25.10 -4.53
CA ARG A 40 -12.38 -26.14 -3.94
C ARG A 40 -13.05 -25.68 -2.64
N PHE A 41 -12.29 -25.03 -1.76
CA PHE A 41 -12.81 -24.49 -0.51
C PHE A 41 -13.90 -23.45 -0.77
N ILE A 42 -13.64 -22.46 -1.63
CA ILE A 42 -14.61 -21.42 -1.99
C ILE A 42 -15.86 -22.05 -2.65
N GLY A 43 -15.68 -22.99 -3.58
CA GLY A 43 -16.75 -23.72 -4.24
C GLY A 43 -17.67 -24.45 -3.25
N ALA A 44 -17.09 -25.10 -2.24
CA ALA A 44 -17.87 -25.80 -1.21
C ALA A 44 -18.73 -24.86 -0.35
N PHE A 45 -18.33 -23.60 -0.17
CA PHE A 45 -19.19 -22.58 0.44
C PHE A 45 -20.26 -22.11 -0.54
N TYR A 46 -19.87 -21.78 -1.77
CA TYR A 46 -20.77 -21.27 -2.79
C TYR A 46 -21.95 -22.22 -3.08
N GLU A 47 -21.69 -23.52 -3.17
CA GLU A 47 -22.73 -24.55 -3.39
C GLU A 47 -23.76 -24.67 -2.25
N LYS A 48 -23.42 -24.21 -1.03
CA LYS A 48 -24.30 -24.27 0.14
C LYS A 48 -25.15 -23.01 0.30
N ILE A 49 -24.88 -21.98 -0.49
CA ILE A 49 -25.52 -20.67 -0.36
C ILE A 49 -26.76 -20.63 -1.24
N ASP A 50 -27.88 -20.21 -0.65
CA ASP A 50 -29.13 -19.99 -1.38
C ASP A 50 -28.95 -18.86 -2.42
N SER A 51 -29.58 -18.99 -3.59
CA SER A 51 -29.49 -17.98 -4.66
C SER A 51 -29.92 -16.59 -4.20
N GLU A 52 -30.81 -16.49 -3.21
CA GLU A 52 -31.28 -15.22 -2.63
C GLU A 52 -30.24 -14.53 -1.73
N ILE A 53 -29.20 -15.25 -1.28
CA ILE A 53 -28.13 -14.70 -0.45
C ILE A 53 -27.00 -14.14 -1.35
N PRO A 54 -26.64 -12.85 -1.21
CA PRO A 54 -25.49 -12.29 -1.89
C PRO A 54 -24.19 -12.98 -1.44
N PHE A 55 -23.38 -13.40 -2.41
CA PHE A 55 -22.04 -13.91 -2.22
C PHE A 55 -21.06 -12.92 -2.82
N ILE A 56 -20.14 -12.42 -1.99
CA ILE A 56 -19.11 -11.46 -2.38
C ILE A 56 -17.75 -12.08 -2.09
N MET A 57 -16.84 -12.00 -3.06
CA MET A 57 -15.42 -12.32 -2.90
C MET A 57 -14.61 -11.13 -3.39
N LEU A 58 -13.62 -10.71 -2.61
CA LEU A 58 -12.75 -9.61 -2.99
C LEU A 58 -11.35 -9.78 -2.38
N SER A 59 -10.37 -9.08 -2.96
CA SER A 59 -9.06 -8.87 -2.33
C SER A 59 -8.92 -7.41 -1.88
N ASP A 60 -8.14 -7.19 -0.83
CA ASP A 60 -7.81 -5.87 -0.30
C ASP A 60 -6.78 -5.12 -1.16
N HIS A 61 -6.03 -5.85 -1.99
CA HIS A 61 -5.11 -5.31 -2.98
C HIS A 61 -4.82 -6.34 -4.09
N GLY A 62 -4.08 -5.90 -5.12
CA GLY A 62 -3.46 -6.79 -6.10
C GLY A 62 -2.02 -7.16 -5.71
N PHE A 63 -1.30 -7.79 -6.64
CA PHE A 63 0.09 -8.19 -6.46
C PHE A 63 0.92 -8.06 -7.75
N THR A 64 2.23 -7.95 -7.58
CA THR A 64 3.24 -7.94 -8.65
C THR A 64 4.52 -8.62 -8.16
N THR A 65 5.40 -8.99 -9.09
CA THR A 65 6.79 -9.37 -8.78
C THR A 65 7.54 -8.22 -8.11
N ILE A 66 8.45 -8.51 -7.18
CA ILE A 66 9.42 -7.54 -6.62
C ILE A 66 10.73 -7.69 -7.39
N LYS A 67 11.15 -6.61 -8.04
CA LYS A 67 12.47 -6.47 -8.65
C LYS A 67 13.47 -5.94 -7.63
N LYS A 68 13.11 -4.90 -6.88
CA LYS A 68 14.00 -4.22 -5.93
C LYS A 68 13.25 -3.60 -4.76
N GLU A 69 13.86 -3.67 -3.57
CA GLU A 69 13.48 -2.84 -2.43
C GLU A 69 14.19 -1.47 -2.53
N VAL A 70 13.48 -0.39 -2.20
CA VAL A 70 14.02 0.97 -2.22
C VAL A 70 13.73 1.71 -0.91
N TYR A 71 14.77 2.17 -0.22
CA TYR A 71 14.65 2.81 1.09
C TYR A 71 14.55 4.33 0.96
N LEU A 72 13.34 4.87 0.99
CA LEU A 72 13.09 6.30 0.81
C LEU A 72 13.70 7.18 1.91
N ASN A 73 13.86 6.67 3.13
CA ASN A 73 14.59 7.40 4.17
C ASN A 73 16.08 7.52 3.87
N VAL A 74 16.68 6.63 3.08
CA VAL A 74 18.05 6.83 2.57
C VAL A 74 18.05 7.94 1.53
N TYR A 75 17.10 7.94 0.61
CA TYR A 75 16.97 8.99 -0.39
C TYR A 75 16.76 10.40 0.23
N LEU A 76 15.89 10.52 1.23
CA LEU A 76 15.68 11.78 1.95
C LEU A 76 16.93 12.23 2.72
N LYS A 77 17.76 11.30 3.23
CA LYS A 77 19.06 11.63 3.83
C LYS A 77 20.02 12.21 2.79
N GLU A 78 20.13 11.58 1.61
CA GLU A 78 20.99 12.02 0.51
C GLU A 78 20.61 13.43 0.00
N LYS A 79 19.31 13.71 -0.10
CA LYS A 79 18.79 15.04 -0.46
C LYS A 79 18.86 16.07 0.67
N GLY A 80 19.23 15.65 1.88
CA GLY A 80 19.36 16.52 3.04
C GLY A 80 18.04 16.91 3.72
N TYR A 81 16.93 16.23 3.39
CA TYR A 81 15.64 16.41 4.04
C TYR A 81 15.55 15.71 5.40
N LEU A 82 16.28 14.60 5.58
CA LEU A 82 16.26 13.78 6.78
C LEU A 82 17.66 13.70 7.41
N ARG A 83 17.74 13.84 8.74
CA ARG A 83 18.98 13.69 9.50
C ARG A 83 18.73 12.88 10.77
N PHE A 84 19.76 12.17 11.23
CA PHE A 84 19.73 11.51 12.53
C PHE A 84 20.91 11.98 13.35
N ASN A 85 20.69 12.15 14.66
CA ASN A 85 21.74 12.52 15.61
C ASN A 85 22.66 11.34 15.99
N LYS A 86 22.35 10.14 15.48
CA LYS A 86 23.14 8.93 15.60
C LYS A 86 23.39 8.36 14.20
N LYS A 87 24.55 7.74 14.01
CA LYS A 87 24.91 7.07 12.76
C LYS A 87 23.97 5.88 12.46
N GLU A 88 23.56 5.16 13.50
CA GLU A 88 22.70 3.99 13.41
C GLU A 88 21.47 4.23 14.31
N PRO A 89 20.40 4.83 13.77
CA PRO A 89 19.21 5.12 14.55
C PRO A 89 18.39 3.84 14.78
N GLU A 90 18.04 3.56 16.03
CA GLU A 90 17.20 2.42 16.39
C GLU A 90 15.71 2.74 16.28
N SER A 91 15.37 4.03 16.37
CA SER A 91 14.03 4.59 16.45
C SER A 91 13.98 6.08 16.04
N PHE A 92 12.79 6.65 15.84
CA PHE A 92 12.62 8.06 15.41
C PHE A 92 12.94 9.09 16.51
N GLU A 93 13.15 8.67 17.75
CA GLU A 93 13.72 9.51 18.81
C GLU A 93 15.11 10.05 18.42
N ALA A 94 15.84 9.34 17.55
CA ALA A 94 17.13 9.77 17.01
C ALA A 94 17.03 10.83 15.89
N LEU A 95 15.83 11.24 15.47
CA LEU A 95 15.68 12.34 14.50
C LEU A 95 16.42 13.59 15.00
N ASP A 96 17.24 14.15 14.12
CA ASP A 96 17.89 15.42 14.38
C ASP A 96 16.88 16.57 14.34
N ARG A 97 17.11 17.65 15.09
CA ARG A 97 16.24 18.84 15.11
C ARG A 97 16.13 19.52 13.76
N GLU A 98 17.11 19.35 12.87
CA GLU A 98 17.09 19.91 11.53
C GLU A 98 16.40 19.00 10.50
N SER A 99 15.88 17.83 10.90
CA SER A 99 15.16 16.93 10.01
C SER A 99 13.84 17.55 9.58
N LYS A 100 13.67 17.75 8.27
CA LYS A 100 12.52 18.42 7.68
C LYS A 100 11.40 17.45 7.30
N ALA A 101 11.75 16.22 6.93
CA ALA A 101 10.79 15.19 6.56
C ALA A 101 11.31 13.79 6.88
N PHE A 102 10.41 12.84 7.04
CA PHE A 102 10.72 11.43 7.25
C PHE A 102 9.64 10.53 6.63
N VAL A 103 10.00 9.28 6.32
CA VAL A 103 9.09 8.28 5.75
C VAL A 103 8.73 7.23 6.80
N LEU A 104 7.44 6.89 6.88
CA LEU A 104 6.94 5.70 7.55
C LEU A 104 6.45 4.68 6.52
N ASP A 105 6.64 3.40 6.85
CA ASP A 105 6.18 2.30 6.01
C ASP A 105 4.65 2.20 5.96
N PRO A 106 4.06 1.85 4.80
CA PRO A 106 4.65 1.90 3.46
C PRO A 106 4.55 3.32 2.85
N SER A 107 5.65 3.83 2.29
CA SER A 107 5.68 4.95 1.33
C SER A 107 5.00 6.26 1.75
N ARG A 108 4.89 6.55 3.05
CA ARG A 108 4.23 7.76 3.57
C ARG A 108 5.25 8.77 4.07
N VAL A 109 5.30 9.94 3.45
CA VAL A 109 6.17 11.04 3.89
C VAL A 109 5.41 11.96 4.82
N TYR A 110 6.05 12.31 5.93
CA TYR A 110 5.58 13.30 6.89
C TYR A 110 6.55 14.47 6.92
N ILE A 111 6.01 15.69 6.87
CA ILE A 111 6.77 16.91 7.08
C ILE A 111 6.86 17.16 8.58
N HIS A 112 8.07 17.41 9.06
CA HIS A 112 8.36 17.62 10.47
C HIS A 112 8.01 19.07 10.88
N LEU A 113 6.71 19.38 10.77
CA LEU A 113 6.08 20.66 11.06
C LEU A 113 6.12 21.00 12.56
N LYS A 114 6.39 22.27 12.88
CA LYS A 114 6.46 22.78 14.26
C LYS A 114 5.17 22.63 15.07
N ASP A 115 4.04 22.74 14.39
CA ASP A 115 2.69 22.70 14.94
C ASP A 115 2.11 21.27 15.00
N LYS A 116 2.74 20.29 14.32
CA LYS A 116 2.33 18.88 14.35
C LYS A 116 3.24 18.00 15.20
N PHE A 117 4.54 18.29 15.23
CA PHE A 117 5.54 17.47 15.93
C PHE A 117 6.26 18.28 17.01
N ALA A 118 6.42 17.72 18.20
CA ALA A 118 7.05 18.39 19.34
C ALA A 118 8.51 18.85 19.08
N ARG A 119 9.19 18.24 18.11
CA ARG A 119 10.55 18.61 17.66
C ARG A 119 10.59 19.08 16.21
N GLY A 120 9.45 19.43 15.64
CA GLY A 120 9.35 19.92 14.28
C GLY A 120 10.16 21.20 14.07
N CYS A 121 10.70 21.36 12.87
CA CYS A 121 11.52 22.51 12.50
C CYS A 121 10.98 23.27 11.29
N VAL A 122 10.03 22.68 10.56
CA VAL A 122 9.42 23.30 9.39
C VAL A 122 8.34 24.26 9.83
N GLU A 123 8.44 25.50 9.35
CA GLU A 123 7.42 26.55 9.53
C GLU A 123 6.27 26.35 8.54
N LYS A 124 5.06 26.74 8.94
CA LYS A 124 3.86 26.63 8.11
C LYS A 124 4.00 27.36 6.76
N ASN A 125 4.71 28.48 6.72
CA ASN A 125 4.94 29.24 5.48
C ASN A 125 5.93 28.56 4.51
N SER A 126 6.71 27.57 4.96
CA SER A 126 7.63 26.79 4.12
C SER A 126 7.08 25.40 3.78
N TYR A 127 5.93 25.02 4.33
CA TYR A 127 5.35 23.68 4.18
C TYR A 127 5.08 23.32 2.72
N GLU A 128 4.42 24.22 1.99
CA GLU A 128 4.05 24.01 0.58
C GLU A 128 5.28 23.87 -0.31
N ASP A 129 6.24 24.79 -0.20
CA ASP A 129 7.46 24.76 -0.99
C ASP A 129 8.27 23.48 -0.73
N LEU A 130 8.36 23.05 0.54
CA LEU A 130 9.10 21.84 0.91
C LEU A 130 8.45 20.58 0.35
N ARG A 131 7.13 20.41 0.47
CA ARG A 131 6.46 19.20 -0.04
C ARG A 131 6.49 19.13 -1.56
N ASN A 132 6.42 20.27 -2.25
CA ASN A 132 6.61 20.35 -3.69
C ASN A 132 8.03 19.94 -4.10
N ALA A 133 9.06 20.46 -3.44
CA ALA A 133 10.45 20.07 -3.70
C ALA A 133 10.69 18.57 -3.46
N ILE A 134 10.14 18.00 -2.37
CA ILE A 134 10.23 16.57 -2.10
C ILE A 134 9.54 15.75 -3.19
N ARG A 135 8.35 16.17 -3.65
CA ARG A 135 7.64 15.51 -4.76
C ARG A 135 8.49 15.51 -6.04
N GLU A 136 9.06 16.65 -6.42
CA GLU A 136 9.92 16.76 -7.61
C GLU A 136 11.13 15.84 -7.51
N ASP A 137 11.83 15.85 -6.36
CA ASP A 137 12.97 14.97 -6.13
C ASP A 137 12.58 13.48 -6.21
N LEU A 138 11.47 13.09 -5.57
CA LEU A 138 10.97 11.70 -5.62
C LEU A 138 10.63 11.26 -7.04
N LEU A 139 9.99 12.11 -7.85
CA LEU A 139 9.67 11.80 -9.24
C LEU A 139 10.93 11.69 -10.13
N LEU A 140 12.04 12.30 -9.74
CA LEU A 140 13.34 12.18 -10.42
C LEU A 140 14.12 10.92 -10.01
N LEU A 141 13.68 10.18 -9.00
CA LEU A 141 14.38 8.98 -8.53
C LEU A 141 14.35 7.87 -9.60
N LYS A 142 15.53 7.53 -10.10
CA LYS A 142 15.75 6.46 -11.06
C LYS A 142 16.73 5.42 -10.56
N ILE A 143 16.46 4.16 -10.89
CA ILE A 143 17.37 3.03 -10.66
C ILE A 143 17.58 2.34 -12.01
N ASP A 144 18.84 2.13 -12.41
CA ASP A 144 19.22 1.56 -13.71
C ASP A 144 18.57 2.25 -14.92
N GLY A 145 18.28 3.56 -14.80
CA GLY A 145 17.63 4.36 -15.84
C GLY A 145 16.10 4.30 -15.85
N GLU A 146 15.49 3.40 -15.07
CA GLU A 146 14.05 3.27 -14.91
C GLU A 146 13.52 4.16 -13.79
N SER A 147 12.29 4.66 -13.93
CA SER A 147 11.65 5.46 -12.88
C SER A 147 11.11 4.55 -11.79
N VAL A 148 11.47 4.84 -10.55
CA VAL A 148 11.05 4.05 -9.38
C VAL A 148 9.65 4.44 -8.91
N ILE A 149 9.34 5.73 -9.03
CA ILE A 149 8.09 6.32 -8.58
C ILE A 149 7.16 6.48 -9.77
N LYS A 150 5.95 5.92 -9.67
CA LYS A 150 4.87 6.09 -10.65
C LYS A 150 4.19 7.43 -10.45
N ASP A 151 3.86 7.75 -9.20
CA ASP A 151 3.18 9.00 -8.87
C ASP A 151 3.41 9.41 -7.41
N VAL A 152 3.14 10.68 -7.11
CA VAL A 152 3.29 11.28 -5.78
C VAL A 152 2.07 12.16 -5.51
N PHE A 153 1.28 11.76 -4.52
CA PHE A 153 0.04 12.43 -4.15
C PHE A 153 0.22 13.24 -2.86
N PHE A 154 -0.36 14.43 -2.82
CA PHE A 154 -0.58 15.15 -1.59
C PHE A 154 -1.82 14.63 -0.86
N LYS A 155 -1.86 14.83 0.45
CA LYS A 155 -2.97 14.34 1.29
C LYS A 155 -4.33 14.86 0.87
N GLU A 156 -4.40 16.10 0.39
CA GLU A 156 -5.63 16.74 -0.09
C GLU A 156 -6.23 16.04 -1.33
N GLU A 157 -5.42 15.28 -2.07
CA GLU A 157 -5.86 14.54 -3.25
C GLU A 157 -6.46 13.18 -2.90
N LEU A 158 -6.13 12.63 -1.72
CA LEU A 158 -6.47 11.26 -1.34
C LEU A 158 -7.41 11.17 -0.14
N TYR A 159 -7.32 12.12 0.78
CA TYR A 159 -7.93 12.01 2.09
C TYR A 159 -8.86 13.18 2.38
N ASN A 160 -9.93 12.87 3.11
CA ASN A 160 -10.85 13.84 3.67
C ASN A 160 -11.39 13.31 5.02
N GLY A 161 -12.27 14.06 5.68
CA GLY A 161 -12.93 13.62 6.92
C GLY A 161 -12.15 13.93 8.22
N GLU A 162 -12.64 13.39 9.33
CA GLU A 162 -12.19 13.77 10.69
C GLU A 162 -10.72 13.42 10.98
N CYS A 163 -10.21 12.36 10.35
CA CYS A 163 -8.83 11.91 10.49
C CYS A 163 -7.84 12.64 9.57
N PHE A 164 -8.31 13.56 8.72
CA PHE A 164 -7.48 14.31 7.77
C PHE A 164 -6.25 14.99 8.39
N PRO A 165 -6.31 15.60 9.60
CA PRO A 165 -5.13 16.21 10.23
C PRO A 165 -3.97 15.22 10.48
N GLU A 166 -4.28 13.95 10.72
CA GLU A 166 -3.32 12.89 11.00
C GLU A 166 -2.73 12.25 9.73
N ALA A 167 -3.34 12.51 8.57
CA ALA A 167 -2.89 11.95 7.29
C ALA A 167 -1.40 12.24 7.00
N PRO A 168 -0.70 11.34 6.28
CA PRO A 168 0.64 11.61 5.78
C PRO A 168 0.60 12.78 4.80
N ASP A 169 1.59 13.66 4.81
CA ASP A 169 1.57 14.86 3.96
C ASP A 169 1.77 14.53 2.47
N ILE A 170 2.47 13.42 2.19
CA ILE A 170 2.70 12.88 0.85
C ILE A 170 2.57 11.36 0.87
N VAL A 171 1.90 10.79 -0.12
CA VAL A 171 1.83 9.35 -0.39
C VAL A 171 2.54 9.06 -1.71
N VAL A 172 3.50 8.14 -1.67
CA VAL A 172 4.32 7.79 -2.83
C VAL A 172 3.86 6.46 -3.41
N LEU A 173 3.54 6.44 -4.70
CA LEU A 173 3.16 5.25 -5.44
C LEU A 173 4.34 4.76 -6.28
N SER A 174 4.79 3.52 -6.06
CA SER A 174 5.85 2.93 -6.86
C SER A 174 5.40 2.55 -8.27
N ALA A 175 6.37 2.52 -9.18
CA ALA A 175 6.26 1.73 -10.39
C ALA A 175 6.30 0.23 -10.05
N GLU A 176 5.68 -0.60 -10.89
CA GLU A 176 5.63 -2.05 -10.69
C GLU A 176 7.03 -2.66 -10.58
N GLY A 177 7.21 -3.56 -9.62
CA GLY A 177 8.51 -4.14 -9.30
C GLY A 177 9.29 -3.44 -8.17
N TYR A 178 8.89 -2.24 -7.75
CA TYR A 178 9.60 -1.52 -6.68
C TYR A 178 8.82 -1.57 -5.36
N ASP A 179 9.46 -2.13 -4.33
CA ASP A 179 8.93 -2.17 -2.96
C ASP A 179 9.55 -1.04 -2.13
N LEU A 180 8.78 0.01 -1.90
CA LEU A 180 9.24 1.22 -1.21
C LEU A 180 9.17 1.04 0.31
N LYS A 181 10.29 1.30 0.98
CA LYS A 181 10.44 1.13 2.42
C LYS A 181 10.89 2.43 3.11
N GLY A 182 10.43 2.62 4.34
CA GLY A 182 10.76 3.71 5.26
C GLY A 182 11.76 3.32 6.34
N SER A 183 12.53 2.23 6.18
CA SER A 183 13.49 1.81 7.20
C SER A 183 14.52 2.89 7.52
N ILE A 184 14.68 3.21 8.81
CA ILE A 184 15.70 4.14 9.31
C ILE A 184 17.06 3.47 9.53
N ARG A 185 17.08 2.12 9.62
CA ARG A 185 18.28 1.32 9.92
C ARG A 185 19.12 1.03 8.68
N LYS A 186 18.61 1.36 7.50
CA LYS A 186 19.28 1.10 6.22
C LYS A 186 20.11 2.33 5.81
N ASN A 187 21.25 2.05 5.20
CA ASN A 187 22.21 3.05 4.73
C ASN A 187 22.44 3.00 3.21
N GLU A 188 21.91 1.97 2.55
CA GLU A 188 21.95 1.81 1.10
C GLU A 188 20.55 2.07 0.54
N LEU A 189 20.46 2.78 -0.58
CA LEU A 189 19.19 3.14 -1.21
C LEU A 189 18.44 1.90 -1.71
N ILE A 190 19.17 0.92 -2.23
CA ILE A 190 18.64 -0.32 -2.79
C ILE A 190 18.89 -1.45 -1.81
N GLY A 191 17.86 -2.23 -1.50
CA GLY A 191 18.00 -3.44 -0.68
C GLY A 191 18.62 -4.60 -1.44
N SER A 192 19.37 -5.44 -0.72
CA SER A 192 20.03 -6.63 -1.25
C SER A 192 19.08 -7.82 -1.56
N GLY A 193 17.78 -7.56 -1.74
CA GLY A 193 16.73 -8.57 -1.84
C GLY A 193 16.39 -9.19 -0.49
N GLY A 194 15.16 -9.00 -0.02
CA GLY A 194 14.60 -9.73 1.11
C GLY A 194 14.16 -11.14 0.70
N PRO A 195 13.55 -11.91 1.62
CA PRO A 195 12.93 -13.19 1.28
C PRO A 195 11.67 -13.03 0.42
N PHE A 196 11.23 -11.80 0.15
CA PHE A 196 10.01 -11.52 -0.60
C PHE A 196 10.30 -11.45 -2.10
N THR A 197 9.51 -12.20 -2.86
CA THR A 197 9.51 -12.21 -4.32
C THR A 197 8.26 -11.54 -4.90
N GLY A 198 7.19 -11.39 -4.11
CA GLY A 198 5.96 -10.69 -4.49
C GLY A 198 5.68 -9.48 -3.61
N GLY A 199 5.10 -8.44 -4.20
CA GLY A 199 4.77 -7.16 -3.57
C GLY A 199 3.38 -6.67 -3.98
N HIS A 200 2.85 -5.70 -3.25
CA HIS A 200 1.49 -5.22 -3.41
C HIS A 200 1.33 -4.25 -4.58
N THR A 201 0.21 -4.33 -5.30
CA THR A 201 -0.26 -3.29 -6.23
C THR A 201 -1.53 -2.64 -5.71
N ARG A 202 -1.77 -1.38 -6.10
CA ARG A 202 -3.03 -0.69 -5.81
C ARG A 202 -4.15 -1.05 -6.77
N GLY A 203 -3.82 -1.37 -8.02
CA GLY A 203 -4.75 -1.92 -9.00
C GLY A 203 -4.71 -3.45 -9.04
N ASP A 204 -5.51 -4.02 -9.94
CA ASP A 204 -5.62 -5.48 -10.15
C ASP A 204 -6.03 -6.26 -8.88
N ALA A 205 -6.82 -5.62 -8.01
CA ALA A 205 -7.54 -6.32 -6.95
C ALA A 205 -8.73 -7.09 -7.55
N THR A 206 -9.09 -8.22 -6.96
CA THR A 206 -10.22 -9.02 -7.40
C THR A 206 -11.50 -8.53 -6.73
N PHE A 207 -12.60 -8.45 -7.48
CA PHE A 207 -13.94 -8.32 -6.94
C PHE A 207 -14.91 -9.21 -7.70
N TYR A 208 -15.78 -9.92 -6.98
CA TYR A 208 -16.85 -10.74 -7.51
C TYR A 208 -18.08 -10.62 -6.61
N ILE A 209 -19.24 -10.48 -7.21
CA ILE A 209 -20.54 -10.60 -6.55
C ILE A 209 -21.48 -11.44 -7.43
N ASN A 210 -22.26 -12.35 -6.84
CA ASN A 210 -23.26 -13.15 -7.55
C ASN A 210 -24.55 -12.38 -7.87
N ARG A 211 -24.43 -11.09 -8.21
CA ARG A 211 -25.51 -10.16 -8.51
C ARG A 211 -25.10 -9.26 -9.68
N PRO A 212 -26.04 -8.74 -10.48
CA PRO A 212 -25.72 -7.75 -11.50
C PRO A 212 -25.17 -6.47 -10.84
N ALA A 213 -23.89 -6.19 -11.00
CA ALA A 213 -23.27 -4.97 -10.49
C ALA A 213 -23.58 -3.77 -11.39
N SER A 214 -23.70 -2.58 -10.80
CA SER A 214 -23.98 -1.33 -11.51
C SER A 214 -22.76 -0.70 -12.20
N CYS A 215 -21.56 -1.26 -12.04
CA CYS A 215 -20.33 -0.78 -12.68
C CYS A 215 -19.34 -1.93 -12.98
N ASP A 216 -18.47 -1.70 -13.96
CA ASP A 216 -17.46 -2.69 -14.39
C ASP A 216 -16.13 -2.60 -13.60
N ALA A 217 -15.89 -1.48 -12.90
CA ALA A 217 -14.65 -1.24 -12.17
C ALA A 217 -14.97 -0.61 -10.80
N PRO A 218 -15.41 -1.41 -9.81
CA PRO A 218 -15.72 -0.92 -8.47
C PRO A 218 -14.45 -0.53 -7.70
N ASP A 219 -14.58 0.44 -6.81
CA ASP A 219 -13.59 0.71 -5.77
C ASP A 219 -13.86 -0.16 -4.54
N ILE A 220 -12.84 -0.41 -3.70
CA ILE A 220 -13.00 -1.18 -2.47
C ILE A 220 -14.01 -0.53 -1.50
N ILE A 221 -14.13 0.81 -1.53
CA ILE A 221 -15.13 1.52 -0.72
C ILE A 221 -16.57 1.20 -1.16
N ASP A 222 -16.79 0.93 -2.45
CA ASP A 222 -18.10 0.55 -2.98
C ASP A 222 -18.54 -0.80 -2.42
N ALA A 223 -17.60 -1.74 -2.24
CA ALA A 223 -17.87 -3.04 -1.64
C ALA A 223 -18.38 -2.91 -0.19
N GLY A 224 -17.79 -1.99 0.59
CA GLY A 224 -18.21 -1.71 1.97
C GLY A 224 -19.65 -1.18 2.04
N VAL A 225 -19.96 -0.14 1.26
CA VAL A 225 -21.31 0.45 1.17
C VAL A 225 -22.33 -0.58 0.66
N THR A 226 -21.94 -1.40 -0.31
CA THR A 226 -22.77 -2.49 -0.83
C THR A 226 -23.16 -3.48 0.25
N VAL A 227 -22.20 -3.96 1.04
CA VAL A 227 -22.46 -4.92 2.12
C VAL A 227 -23.41 -4.33 3.16
N LEU A 228 -23.19 -3.08 3.58
CA LEU A 228 -24.04 -2.41 4.57
C LEU A 228 -25.48 -2.24 4.09
N LYS A 229 -25.66 -1.84 2.83
CA LYS A 229 -26.99 -1.71 2.22
C LYS A 229 -27.71 -3.05 2.11
N LEU A 230 -27.01 -4.13 1.77
CA LEU A 230 -27.57 -5.49 1.69
C LEU A 230 -28.05 -6.05 3.05
N VAL A 231 -27.61 -5.45 4.16
CA VAL A 231 -28.07 -5.80 5.52
C VAL A 231 -28.92 -4.70 6.16
N ASP A 232 -29.47 -3.79 5.34
CA ASP A 232 -30.36 -2.69 5.76
C ASP A 232 -29.73 -1.72 6.78
N ILE A 233 -28.41 -1.49 6.70
CA ILE A 233 -27.70 -0.50 7.52
C ILE A 233 -27.59 0.82 6.75
N ASN A 234 -27.85 1.94 7.44
CA ASN A 234 -27.69 3.27 6.86
C ASN A 234 -26.22 3.55 6.48
N THR A 235 -26.00 4.05 5.27
CA THR A 235 -24.69 4.37 4.71
C THR A 235 -24.45 5.88 4.55
N ASP A 236 -25.34 6.72 5.10
CA ASP A 236 -25.18 8.18 5.08
C ASP A 236 -23.81 8.61 5.65
N GLY A 237 -23.08 9.40 4.87
CA GLY A 237 -21.76 9.91 5.26
C GLY A 237 -20.59 8.95 5.02
N LEU A 238 -20.82 7.78 4.42
CA LEU A 238 -19.76 6.90 3.93
C LEU A 238 -19.40 7.23 2.47
N ASP A 239 -18.12 7.11 2.14
CA ASP A 239 -17.65 7.16 0.76
C ASP A 239 -18.02 5.87 0.01
N GLY A 240 -18.23 5.98 -1.31
CA GLY A 240 -18.55 4.87 -2.20
C GLY A 240 -20.02 4.80 -2.61
N ASN A 241 -20.29 4.02 -3.64
CA ASN A 241 -21.63 3.80 -4.19
C ASN A 241 -22.00 2.33 -4.08
N PRO A 242 -23.23 1.99 -3.66
CA PRO A 242 -23.66 0.60 -3.64
C PRO A 242 -23.70 0.04 -5.06
N LEU A 243 -23.13 -1.16 -5.23
CA LEU A 243 -23.01 -1.85 -6.50
C LEU A 243 -24.30 -2.58 -6.89
N VAL A 244 -25.19 -2.81 -5.92
CA VAL A 244 -26.49 -3.47 -6.09
C VAL A 244 -27.60 -2.80 -5.27
#